data_AF-A0A7V1C298-F1
#
_entry.id   AF-A0A7V1C298-F1
#
_cell.length_a   1.000
_cell.length_b   1.000
_cell.length_c   1.000
_cell.angle_alpha   90.00
_cell.angle_beta   90.00
_cell.angle_gamma   90.00
#
_symmetry.space_group_name_H-M   'P 1'
#
loop_
_entity.id
_entity.type
_entity.pdbx_description
1 polymer ?
#
loop_
_entity_poly.entity_id
_entity_poly.type
_entity_poly.pdbx_seq_one_letter_code
_entity_poly.pdbx_strand_id
1 'polypeptide(L)' 'MSKNKDLLASVSDTSTDSEFFSPVPAGYKKGKTRYCFVLGTVMSGLGKGIFSSCLAKLMQDKGLKV' A
#
# COMPACT_ATOMS: atom_id res chain seq x y z
N MET A 1 -32.72 20.04 -3.34
CA MET A 1 -31.96 20.61 -2.22
C MET A 1 -31.92 19.75 -0.94
N SER A 2 -32.66 18.62 -0.82
CA SER A 2 -32.68 17.80 0.42
C SER A 2 -31.75 16.57 0.40
N LYS A 3 -31.53 15.90 -0.75
CA LYS A 3 -30.72 14.66 -0.85
C LYS A 3 -29.26 14.76 -0.36
N ASN A 4 -28.64 15.94 -0.48
CA ASN A 4 -27.23 16.12 -0.08
C ASN A 4 -27.07 16.22 1.45
N LYS A 5 -28.13 16.64 2.15
CA LYS A 5 -28.11 16.78 3.61
C LYS A 5 -28.15 15.42 4.30
N ASP A 6 -28.94 14.49 3.76
CA ASP A 6 -29.03 13.12 4.27
C ASP A 6 -27.75 12.32 4.03
N LEU A 7 -27.09 12.52 2.89
CA LEU A 7 -25.78 11.93 2.60
C LEU A 7 -24.70 12.43 3.57
N LEU A 8 -24.64 13.74 3.82
CA LEU A 8 -23.69 14.30 4.78
C LEU A 8 -23.96 13.85 6.22
N ALA A 9 -25.24 13.70 6.59
CA ALA A 9 -25.63 13.17 7.90
C ALA A 9 -25.24 11.69 8.09
N SER A 10 -25.37 10.87 7.04
CA SER A 10 -24.94 9.46 7.09
C SER A 10 -23.42 9.28 7.23
N VAL A 11 -22.64 10.22 6.67
CA VAL A 11 -21.17 10.22 6.73
C VAL A 11 -20.67 10.82 8.06
N SER A 12 -21.40 11.75 8.66
CA SER A 12 -21.04 12.29 9.98
C SER A 12 -21.18 11.26 11.10
N ASP A 13 -22.20 10.40 11.05
CA ASP A 13 -22.36 9.32 12.05
C ASP A 13 -21.35 8.17 11.88
N THR A 14 -20.69 8.06 10.72
CA THR A 14 -19.60 7.09 10.49
C THR A 14 -18.22 7.62 10.87
N SER A 15 -18.12 8.85 11.39
CA SER A 15 -16.85 9.55 11.56
C SER A 15 -16.10 9.28 12.88
N THR A 16 -16.58 8.44 13.80
CA THR A 16 -15.88 8.22 15.07
C THR A 16 -16.08 6.81 15.63
N ASP A 17 -15.13 5.91 15.37
CA ASP A 17 -14.86 4.82 16.33
C ASP A 17 -13.44 4.22 16.29
N SER A 18 -12.50 4.73 15.49
CA SER A 18 -11.07 4.54 15.80
C SER A 18 -10.18 5.55 15.09
N GLU A 19 -9.51 6.40 15.86
CA GLU A 19 -8.35 7.20 15.42
C GLU A 19 -7.13 6.33 15.05
N PHE A 20 -7.30 5.00 15.06
CA PHE A 20 -6.36 3.99 14.59
C PHE A 20 -6.76 3.45 13.22
N PHE A 21 -6.93 4.32 12.22
CA PHE A 21 -6.79 3.89 10.83
C PHE A 21 -5.30 3.64 10.56
N SER A 22 -4.79 2.51 11.04
CA SER A 22 -3.58 1.93 10.49
C SER A 22 -4.04 1.18 9.24
N PRO A 23 -3.76 1.66 8.01
CA PRO A 23 -4.09 0.95 6.78
C PRO A 23 -3.15 -0.25 6.66
N VAL A 24 -3.29 -1.20 7.57
CA VAL A 24 -2.54 -2.43 7.53
C VAL A 24 -3.22 -3.27 6.45
N PRO A 25 -2.56 -3.54 5.31
CA PRO A 25 -3.21 -4.22 4.20
C PRO A 25 -3.74 -5.57 4.64
N ALA A 26 -4.88 -5.97 4.08
CA ALA A 26 -5.52 -7.24 4.43
C ALA A 26 -4.54 -8.42 4.35
N GLY A 27 -4.36 -9.11 5.48
CA GLY A 27 -3.43 -10.23 5.60
C GLY A 27 -1.98 -9.86 5.97
N TYR A 28 -1.69 -8.60 6.30
CA TYR A 28 -0.41 -8.21 6.87
C TYR A 28 -0.21 -8.87 8.24
N LYS A 29 0.89 -9.59 8.39
CA LYS A 29 1.31 -10.18 9.66
C LYS A 29 2.56 -9.44 10.10
N LYS A 30 2.45 -8.70 11.22
CA LYS A 30 3.57 -7.97 11.82
C LYS A 30 4.75 -8.92 12.01
N GLY A 31 5.95 -8.49 11.56
CA GLY A 31 7.18 -9.29 11.63
C GLY A 31 7.36 -10.36 10.55
N LYS A 32 6.39 -10.56 9.64
CA LYS A 32 6.54 -11.50 8.51
C LYS A 32 6.88 -10.82 7.17
N THR A 33 6.66 -9.51 7.07
CA THR A 33 7.00 -8.73 5.88
C THR A 33 8.52 -8.52 5.82
N ARG A 34 9.14 -8.94 4.72
CA ARG A 34 10.57 -8.70 4.45
C ARG A 34 10.71 -7.48 3.54
N TYR A 35 11.69 -6.64 3.83
CA TYR A 35 11.98 -5.43 3.06
C TYR A 35 13.25 -5.62 2.23
N CYS A 36 13.19 -5.23 0.96
CA CYS A 36 14.34 -5.21 0.06
C CYS A 36 14.52 -3.78 -0.45
N PHE A 37 15.69 -3.20 -0.22
CA PHE A 37 16.03 -1.85 -0.65
C PHE A 37 16.88 -1.91 -1.91
N VAL A 38 16.39 -1.31 -2.99
CA VAL A 38 17.14 -1.19 -4.25
C VAL A 38 17.78 0.18 -4.31
N LEU A 39 19.09 0.22 -4.06
CA LEU A 39 19.91 1.44 -4.12
C LEU A 39 20.68 1.49 -5.45
N GLY A 40 21.01 2.68 -5.93
CA GLY A 40 21.98 2.81 -7.01
C GLY A 40 22.76 4.10 -6.89
N THR A 41 24.07 3.96 -6.94
CA THR A 41 25.05 4.91 -6.42
C THR A 41 25.75 5.73 -7.49
N VAL A 42 25.78 5.26 -8.74
CA VAL A 42 26.64 5.84 -9.77
C VAL A 42 25.94 6.93 -10.57
N MET A 43 24.83 6.61 -11.22
CA MET A 43 24.09 7.54 -12.09
C MET A 43 22.59 7.42 -11.85
N SER A 44 21.89 8.55 -11.97
CA SER A 44 20.44 8.57 -12.17
C SER A 44 20.14 8.00 -13.57
N GLY A 45 18.97 7.35 -13.73
CA GLY A 45 18.56 6.82 -15.05
C GLY A 45 19.02 5.41 -15.42
N LEU A 46 19.76 4.69 -14.57
CA LEU A 46 20.17 3.28 -14.80
C LEU A 46 19.02 2.24 -14.84
N GLY A 47 17.76 2.68 -14.72
CA GLY A 47 16.63 1.75 -14.76
C GLY A 47 16.35 1.00 -13.46
N LYS A 48 16.73 1.55 -12.29
CA LYS A 48 16.41 0.97 -10.96
C LYS A 48 14.93 0.59 -10.80
N GLY A 49 14.02 1.38 -11.36
CA GLY A 49 12.58 1.10 -11.34
C GLY A 49 12.17 -0.07 -12.25
N ILE A 50 12.82 -0.22 -13.40
CA ILE A 50 12.60 -1.39 -14.28
C ILE A 50 13.11 -2.64 -13.58
N PHE A 51 14.32 -2.56 -13.00
CA PHE A 51 14.90 -3.65 -12.23
C PHE A 51 13.99 -4.08 -11.05
N SER A 52 13.50 -3.13 -10.24
CA SER A 52 12.60 -3.46 -9.12
C SER A 52 11.29 -4.09 -9.59
N SER A 53 10.77 -3.67 -10.74
CA SER A 53 9.56 -4.26 -11.35
C SER A 53 9.79 -5.69 -11.82
N CYS A 54 10.91 -5.95 -12.50
CA CYS A 54 11.30 -7.30 -12.92
C CYS A 54 11.55 -8.21 -11.71
N LEU A 55 12.22 -7.70 -10.67
CA LEU A 55 12.45 -8.44 -9.44
C LEU A 55 11.14 -8.83 -8.75
N ALA A 56 10.19 -7.88 -8.64
CA ALA A 56 8.87 -8.15 -8.08
C ALA A 56 8.14 -9.25 -8.87
N LYS A 57 8.20 -9.20 -10.20
CA LYS A 57 7.60 -10.23 -11.06
C LYS A 57 8.20 -11.61 -10.83
N LEU A 58 9.53 -11.73 -10.76
CA LEU A 58 10.21 -13.00 -10.47
C LEU A 58 9.85 -13.55 -9.09
N MET A 59 9.68 -12.69 -8.09
CA MET A 59 9.27 -13.12 -6.76
C MET A 59 7.82 -13.62 -6.75
N GLN A 60 6.91 -12.94 -7.46
CA GLN A 60 5.54 -13.39 -7.65
C GLN A 60 5.48 -14.74 -8.37
N ASP A 61 6.31 -14.95 -9.40
CA ASP A 61 6.38 -16.22 -10.14
C ASP A 61 6.91 -17.38 -9.26
N LYS A 62 7.69 -17.07 -8.22
CA LYS A 62 8.08 -18.03 -7.17
C LYS A 62 7.03 -18.24 -6.07
N GLY A 63 5.84 -17.66 -6.22
CA GLY A 63 4.75 -17.78 -5.26
C GLY A 63 4.90 -16.90 -4.01
N LEU A 64 5.79 -15.90 -4.04
CA LEU A 64 5.92 -14.93 -2.96
C LEU A 64 4.90 -13.80 -3.13
N LYS A 65 4.25 -13.42 -2.03
CA LYS A 65 3.39 -12.23 -1.99
C LYS A 65 4.28 -10.99 -1.83
N VAL A 66 4.51 -10.27 -2.95
CA VAL A 66 5.33 -9.05 -3.06
C VAL A 66 4.48 -7.90 -3.54
#